data_AF-A0A074VBZ5-F1
#
_entry.id   AF-A0A074VBZ5-F1
#
_cell.length_a   1.000
_cell.length_b   1.000
_cell.length_c   1.000
_cell.angle_alpha   90.00
_cell.angle_beta   90.00
_cell.angle_gamma   90.00
#
_symmetry.space_group_name_H-M   'P 1'
#
loop_
_entity.id
_entity.type
_entity.pdbx_description
1 polymer ?
#
loop_
_entity_poly.entity_id
_entity_poly.type
_entity_poly.pdbx_seq_one_letter_code
_entity_poly.pdbx_strand_id
1 'polypeptide(L)'
;MADRVLYIDPTLRQMRDALENDGLGALLKCIMEETHGIGSEADATMLLAQVAPNMLRSILLNSLPVDVATGRVVLQPWEKISFRSQYEDELEPGIYINILAPRDGSPLSLDELSRFLEGLEAASYHRFHSGSSEELLCAIRGSNLVQDLNEFLGINKFRLEHARAQNATHMAILPHCDSARNIHSACKEHYKFKVPALLSLARCVLGALFPDKQFRLFNYCLFRAFTASHLTIGQSIGLQLTGSNGRYGGFNFTAHEDPGAAETEAEIKREPEITESEWMTVRDRDITLLDKFDPLLAESCRHRRFGVLMQLRVAVQAFDEKLEDDIKQLELARLEHHQKSYAVHHTANYRQQPETLDQEMIAHQALKLLTTEEGEKIDRALDNLSSQFTEAGCEAEMQRLTGGLFPGRPSL
;
A
#
# COMPACT_ATOMS: atom_id res chain seq x y z
N MET A 1 -33.19 -4.66 1.52
CA MET A 1 -31.95 -4.42 2.28
C MET A 1 -32.36 -3.66 3.52
N ALA A 2 -32.07 -4.16 4.73
CA ALA A 2 -32.30 -3.35 5.93
C ALA A 2 -31.51 -2.03 5.80
N ASP A 3 -32.10 -0.91 6.20
CA ASP A 3 -31.46 0.40 6.08
C ASP A 3 -30.17 0.41 6.90
N ARG A 4 -29.05 0.56 6.19
CA ARG A 4 -27.73 0.67 6.83
C ARG A 4 -27.65 2.04 7.51
N VAL A 5 -27.78 2.06 8.83
CA VAL A 5 -27.51 3.24 9.64
C VAL A 5 -26.02 3.27 9.97
N LEU A 6 -25.28 4.19 9.36
CA LEU A 6 -23.85 4.38 9.59
C LEU A 6 -23.62 5.25 10.83
N TYR A 7 -22.74 4.79 11.72
CA TYR A 7 -22.25 5.60 12.82
C TYR A 7 -21.33 6.71 12.29
N ILE A 8 -21.65 7.96 12.65
CA ILE A 8 -20.83 9.14 12.39
C ILE A 8 -20.50 9.75 13.73
N ASP A 9 -19.21 9.93 13.98
CA ASP A 9 -18.69 10.53 15.19
C ASP A 9 -19.29 11.93 15.42
N PRO A 10 -19.64 12.33 16.66
CA PRO A 10 -20.23 13.64 16.94
C PRO A 10 -19.41 14.81 16.37
N THR A 11 -18.08 14.75 16.46
CA THR A 11 -17.21 15.83 15.95
C THR A 11 -17.27 15.90 14.43
N LEU A 12 -17.19 14.76 13.74
CA LEU A 12 -17.33 14.71 12.28
C LEU A 12 -18.73 15.13 11.81
N ARG A 13 -19.76 14.82 12.59
CA ARG A 13 -21.15 15.25 12.34
C ARG A 13 -21.27 16.77 12.44
N GLN A 14 -20.68 17.38 13.46
CA GLN A 14 -20.65 18.84 13.61
C GLN A 14 -19.93 19.50 12.43
N MET A 15 -18.77 18.98 12.03
CA MET A 15 -18.03 19.47 10.86
C MET A 15 -18.85 19.35 9.56
N ARG A 16 -19.55 18.22 9.37
CA ARG A 16 -20.46 18.03 8.23
C ARG A 16 -21.59 19.05 8.25
N ASP A 17 -22.24 19.24 9.39
CA ASP A 17 -23.36 20.16 9.52
C ASP A 17 -22.90 21.62 9.26
N ALA A 18 -21.69 22.00 9.71
CA ALA A 18 -21.08 23.28 9.37
C ALA A 18 -20.83 23.42 7.86
N LEU A 19 -20.28 22.39 7.21
CA LEU A 19 -20.06 22.38 5.75
C LEU A 19 -21.38 22.50 4.98
N GLU A 20 -22.42 21.78 5.38
CA GLU A 20 -23.71 21.73 4.67
C GLU A 20 -24.53 23.01 4.85
N ASN A 21 -24.51 23.62 6.04
CA ASN A 21 -25.32 24.79 6.34
C ASN A 21 -24.64 26.11 5.97
N ASP A 22 -23.33 26.21 6.24
CA ASP A 22 -22.61 27.49 6.24
C ASP A 22 -21.37 27.48 5.30
N GLY A 23 -21.05 26.34 4.69
CA GLY A 23 -20.00 26.20 3.70
C GLY A 23 -18.59 26.04 4.28
N LEU A 24 -17.58 26.25 3.42
CA LEU A 24 -16.18 25.91 3.72
C LEU A 24 -15.59 26.71 4.89
N GLY A 25 -15.97 28.00 5.03
CA GLY A 25 -15.47 28.85 6.10
C GLY A 25 -15.91 28.38 7.49
N ALA A 26 -17.15 27.90 7.62
CA ALA A 26 -17.64 27.34 8.87
C ALA A 26 -17.00 25.98 9.19
N LEU A 27 -16.79 25.13 8.18
CA LEU A 27 -16.02 23.90 8.35
C LEU A 27 -14.61 24.19 8.86
N LEU A 28 -13.89 25.15 8.25
CA LEU A 28 -12.55 25.54 8.68
C LEU A 28 -12.55 26.01 10.13
N LYS A 29 -13.53 26.85 10.51
CA LYS A 29 -13.67 27.30 11.90
C LYS A 29 -13.82 26.13 12.88
N CYS A 30 -14.69 25.16 12.57
CA CYS A 30 -14.82 23.96 13.40
C CYS A 30 -13.51 23.18 13.50
N ILE A 31 -12.78 23.03 12.39
CA ILE A 31 -11.48 22.35 12.39
C ILE A 31 -10.49 23.09 13.29
N MET A 32 -10.40 24.42 13.16
CA MET A 32 -9.48 25.26 13.93
C MET A 32 -9.76 25.23 15.44
N GLU A 33 -11.03 25.14 15.84
CA GLU A 33 -11.42 24.98 17.23
C GLU A 33 -10.89 23.66 17.83
N GLU A 34 -10.84 22.58 17.03
CA GLU A 34 -10.35 21.26 17.46
C GLU A 34 -8.82 21.10 17.44
N THR A 35 -8.09 21.95 16.71
CA THR A 35 -6.64 21.78 16.49
C THR A 35 -5.76 22.57 17.46
N HIS A 36 -6.33 23.40 18.33
CA HIS A 36 -5.61 24.23 19.30
C HIS A 36 -4.42 25.03 18.72
N GLY A 37 -4.55 25.54 17.48
CA GLY A 37 -3.54 26.40 16.85
C GLY A 37 -3.06 25.88 15.49
N ILE A 38 -3.97 25.83 14.50
CA ILE A 38 -3.53 25.79 13.10
C ILE A 38 -2.78 27.09 12.83
N GLY A 39 -1.66 27.01 12.09
CA GLY A 39 -0.84 28.15 11.71
C GLY A 39 -1.60 29.24 10.92
N SER A 40 -1.29 29.42 9.64
CA SER A 40 -1.92 30.44 8.81
C SER A 40 -3.34 30.03 8.41
N GLU A 41 -4.35 30.83 8.79
CA GLU A 41 -5.75 30.64 8.33
C GLU A 41 -5.86 30.72 6.80
N ALA A 42 -5.04 31.55 6.16
CA ALA A 42 -4.97 31.68 4.71
C ALA A 42 -4.45 30.37 4.07
N ASP A 43 -3.39 29.78 4.62
CA ASP A 43 -2.84 28.50 4.13
C ASP A 43 -3.86 27.38 4.34
N ALA A 44 -4.53 27.35 5.50
CA ALA A 44 -5.56 26.39 5.82
C ALA A 44 -6.76 26.48 4.86
N THR A 45 -7.21 27.70 4.56
CA THR A 45 -8.27 27.97 3.60
C THR A 45 -7.88 27.49 2.21
N MET A 46 -6.66 27.79 1.77
CA MET A 46 -6.16 27.37 0.47
C MET A 46 -6.07 25.84 0.35
N LEU A 47 -5.59 25.15 1.38
CA LEU A 47 -5.53 23.68 1.38
C LEU A 47 -6.93 23.07 1.30
N LEU A 48 -7.86 23.53 2.13
CA LEU A 48 -9.25 23.07 2.10
C LEU A 48 -9.94 23.32 0.76
N ALA A 49 -9.64 24.44 0.10
CA ALA A 49 -10.21 24.78 -1.20
C ALA A 49 -9.76 23.85 -2.33
N GLN A 50 -8.70 23.04 -2.14
CA GLN A 50 -8.28 22.05 -3.13
C GLN A 50 -9.26 20.87 -3.22
N VAL A 51 -10.00 20.57 -2.15
CA VAL A 51 -10.87 19.39 -2.08
C VAL A 51 -12.29 19.75 -2.50
N ALA A 52 -12.82 19.01 -3.47
CA ALA A 52 -14.19 19.24 -3.93
C ALA A 52 -15.21 19.03 -2.78
N PRO A 53 -16.27 19.86 -2.68
CA PRO A 53 -17.24 19.76 -1.58
C PRO A 53 -17.90 18.39 -1.41
N ASN A 54 -18.13 17.66 -2.51
CA ASN A 54 -18.66 16.30 -2.47
C ASN A 54 -17.65 15.30 -1.88
N MET A 55 -16.35 15.47 -2.13
CA MET A 55 -15.30 14.67 -1.51
C MET A 55 -15.19 14.99 -0.01
N LEU A 56 -15.21 16.26 0.39
CA LEU A 56 -15.26 16.67 1.80
C LEU A 56 -16.45 16.03 2.52
N ARG A 57 -17.64 16.12 1.92
CA ARG A 57 -18.85 15.49 2.46
C ARG A 57 -18.67 13.98 2.62
N SER A 58 -18.09 13.32 1.63
CA SER A 58 -17.86 11.88 1.64
C SER A 58 -16.82 11.45 2.68
N ILE A 59 -15.80 12.28 2.93
CA ILE A 59 -14.82 12.09 4.02
C ILE A 59 -15.51 12.20 5.39
N LEU A 60 -16.28 13.27 5.63
CA LEU A 60 -16.97 13.51 6.90
C LEU A 60 -18.07 12.46 7.19
N LEU A 61 -18.58 11.81 6.14
CA LEU A 61 -19.51 10.68 6.23
C LEU A 61 -18.80 9.32 6.34
N ASN A 62 -17.47 9.26 6.26
CA ASN A 62 -16.69 8.03 6.15
C ASN A 62 -17.17 7.10 5.00
N SER A 63 -17.61 7.68 3.89
CA SER A 63 -18.16 6.96 2.72
C SER A 63 -17.29 7.06 1.46
N LEU A 64 -16.13 7.73 1.54
CA LEU A 64 -15.28 8.02 0.38
C LEU A 64 -14.98 6.81 -0.53
N PRO A 65 -14.58 5.63 -0.02
CA PRO A 65 -14.33 4.48 -0.88
C PRO A 65 -15.57 4.05 -1.69
N VAL A 66 -16.75 4.06 -1.05
CA VAL A 66 -18.03 3.70 -1.68
C VAL A 66 -18.43 4.74 -2.70
N ASP A 67 -18.34 6.02 -2.36
CA ASP A 67 -18.77 7.10 -3.24
C ASP A 67 -17.85 7.22 -4.47
N VAL A 68 -16.56 6.94 -4.32
CA VAL A 68 -15.63 6.82 -5.46
C VAL A 68 -15.96 5.58 -6.31
N ALA A 69 -16.18 4.41 -5.68
CA ALA A 69 -16.50 3.18 -6.40
C ALA A 69 -17.82 3.25 -7.18
N THR A 70 -18.79 4.01 -6.67
CA THR A 70 -20.10 4.22 -7.30
C THR A 70 -20.15 5.43 -8.25
N GLY A 71 -19.05 6.18 -8.36
CA GLY A 71 -18.96 7.37 -9.21
C GLY A 71 -19.69 8.61 -8.69
N ARG A 72 -20.14 8.61 -7.43
CA ARG A 72 -20.70 9.80 -6.75
C ARG A 72 -19.63 10.85 -6.46
N VAL A 73 -18.41 10.39 -6.19
CA VAL A 73 -17.21 11.22 -6.12
C VAL A 73 -16.33 10.86 -7.31
N VAL A 74 -16.12 11.82 -8.20
CA VAL A 74 -15.20 11.68 -9.33
C VAL A 74 -13.88 12.31 -8.94
N LEU A 75 -12.89 11.45 -8.70
CA LEU A 75 -11.55 11.92 -8.34
C LEU A 75 -10.85 12.57 -9.52
N GLN A 76 -10.29 13.74 -9.26
CA GLN A 76 -9.35 14.40 -10.15
C GLN A 76 -8.07 13.56 -10.32
N PRO A 77 -7.33 13.73 -11.43
CA PRO A 77 -6.10 12.97 -11.66
C PRO A 77 -5.07 13.11 -10.52
N TRP A 78 -4.95 14.30 -9.93
CA TRP A 78 -3.98 14.58 -8.86
C TRP A 78 -4.37 13.99 -7.50
N GLU A 79 -5.67 13.73 -7.27
CA GLU A 79 -6.20 13.08 -6.05
C GLU A 79 -5.91 11.57 -6.05
N LYS A 80 -5.63 11.00 -7.23
CA LYS A 80 -5.31 9.57 -7.39
C LYS A 80 -3.82 9.34 -7.19
N ILE A 81 -3.50 8.55 -6.16
CA ILE A 81 -2.13 8.12 -5.92
C ILE A 81 -1.82 6.90 -6.79
N SER A 82 -0.91 7.07 -7.76
CA SER A 82 -0.37 5.99 -8.61
C SER A 82 0.85 5.33 -7.96
N PHE A 83 0.99 4.00 -8.04
CA PHE A 83 2.23 3.31 -7.60
C PHE A 83 3.39 3.42 -8.59
N ARG A 84 3.11 3.91 -9.79
CA ARG A 84 4.13 4.42 -10.70
C ARG A 84 4.27 5.89 -10.38
N SER A 85 5.45 6.33 -9.95
CA SER A 85 5.70 7.77 -9.91
C SER A 85 5.46 8.28 -11.33
N GLN A 86 4.74 9.38 -11.47
CA GLN A 86 4.52 9.94 -12.80
C GLN A 86 5.87 10.44 -13.37
N TYR A 87 6.83 10.72 -12.49
CA TYR A 87 8.21 11.10 -12.77
C TYR A 87 9.13 10.52 -11.69
N GLU A 88 10.23 9.84 -12.04
CA GLU A 88 11.14 9.16 -11.07
C GLU A 88 11.86 10.13 -10.11
N ASP A 89 11.97 11.40 -10.49
CA ASP A 89 12.75 12.43 -9.77
C ASP A 89 11.91 13.58 -9.18
N GLU A 90 10.57 13.58 -9.33
CA GLU A 90 9.75 14.70 -8.86
C GLU A 90 9.26 14.49 -7.42
N LEU A 91 9.63 15.44 -6.55
CA LEU A 91 9.01 15.61 -5.24
C LEU A 91 7.53 15.93 -5.47
N GLU A 92 6.67 15.09 -4.92
CA GLU A 92 5.23 15.26 -4.95
C GLU A 92 4.71 15.46 -3.51
N PRO A 93 5.00 16.63 -2.90
CA PRO A 93 4.67 16.90 -1.52
C PRO A 93 3.16 17.04 -1.34
N GLY A 94 2.62 16.38 -0.33
CA GLY A 94 1.20 16.40 -0.09
C GLY A 94 0.79 15.65 1.16
N ILE A 95 -0.51 15.75 1.41
CA ILE A 95 -1.20 15.10 2.51
C ILE A 95 -2.07 14.02 1.89
N TYR A 96 -1.99 12.82 2.43
CA TYR A 96 -2.66 11.65 1.92
C TYR A 96 -3.45 10.95 3.01
N ILE A 97 -4.51 10.27 2.59
CA ILE A 97 -5.33 9.43 3.45
C ILE A 97 -5.33 7.99 2.94
N ASN A 98 -5.18 7.06 3.87
CA ASN A 98 -5.17 5.62 3.64
C ASN A 98 -6.36 5.02 4.37
N ILE A 99 -7.40 4.63 3.62
CA ILE A 99 -8.62 4.03 4.15
C ILE A 99 -8.53 2.51 4.00
N LEU A 100 -8.56 1.80 5.12
CA LEU A 100 -8.61 0.34 5.15
C LEU A 100 -10.06 -0.12 5.14
N ALA A 101 -10.53 -0.67 4.02
CA ALA A 101 -11.92 -1.08 3.84
C ALA A 101 -12.03 -2.36 2.97
N PRO A 102 -13.18 -3.07 3.02
CA PRO A 102 -13.53 -4.11 2.07
C PRO A 102 -13.38 -3.65 0.62
N ARG A 103 -13.28 -4.59 -0.33
CA ARG A 103 -13.10 -4.26 -1.75
C ARG A 103 -14.19 -3.33 -2.29
N ASP A 104 -15.43 -3.49 -1.84
CA ASP A 104 -16.56 -2.65 -2.24
C ASP A 104 -16.60 -1.27 -1.52
N GLY A 105 -15.66 -1.04 -0.60
CA GLY A 105 -15.55 0.18 0.21
C GLY A 105 -16.51 0.22 1.40
N SER A 106 -17.34 -0.80 1.59
CA SER A 106 -18.42 -0.76 2.58
C SER A 106 -17.91 -0.70 4.03
N PRO A 107 -18.63 -0.01 4.94
CA PRO A 107 -18.31 -0.05 6.36
C PRO A 107 -18.54 -1.45 6.94
N LEU A 108 -17.92 -1.75 8.07
CA LEU A 108 -18.16 -2.98 8.81
C LEU A 108 -19.50 -2.91 9.54
N SER A 109 -20.21 -4.03 9.67
CA SER A 109 -21.28 -4.13 10.67
C SER A 109 -20.69 -4.04 12.08
N LEU A 110 -21.50 -3.68 13.07
CA LEU A 110 -21.02 -3.57 14.45
C LEU A 110 -20.48 -4.90 15.01
N ASP A 111 -21.05 -6.03 14.59
CA ASP A 111 -20.57 -7.36 14.98
C ASP A 111 -19.20 -7.68 14.36
N GLU A 112 -19.01 -7.32 13.09
CA GLU A 112 -17.71 -7.47 12.41
C GLU A 112 -16.65 -6.56 13.03
N LEU A 113 -17.03 -5.33 13.41
CA LEU A 113 -16.12 -4.43 14.09
C LEU A 113 -15.74 -4.99 15.48
N SER A 114 -16.69 -5.55 16.24
CA SER A 114 -16.40 -6.22 17.53
C SER A 114 -15.38 -7.34 17.34
N ARG A 115 -15.60 -8.24 16.37
CA ARG A 115 -14.68 -9.35 16.06
C ARG A 115 -13.30 -8.86 15.61
N PHE A 116 -13.25 -7.77 14.85
CA PHE A 116 -11.99 -7.14 14.47
C PHE A 116 -11.20 -6.65 15.69
N LEU A 117 -11.86 -5.94 16.62
CA LEU A 117 -11.22 -5.46 17.84
C LEU A 117 -10.76 -6.62 18.74
N GLU A 118 -11.57 -7.68 18.86
CA GLU A 118 -11.20 -8.91 19.57
C GLU A 118 -9.99 -9.61 18.92
N GLY A 119 -9.93 -9.64 17.58
CA GLY A 119 -8.80 -10.21 16.84
C GLY A 119 -7.51 -9.41 17.02
N LEU A 120 -7.60 -8.08 17.03
CA LEU A 120 -6.48 -7.18 17.35
C LEU A 120 -5.97 -7.40 18.79
N GLU A 121 -6.89 -7.52 19.74
CA GLU A 121 -6.58 -7.81 21.14
C GLU A 121 -5.90 -9.17 21.30
N ALA A 122 -6.42 -10.22 20.65
CA ALA A 122 -5.80 -11.55 20.66
C ALA A 122 -4.40 -11.54 20.03
N ALA A 123 -4.21 -10.82 18.93
CA ALA A 123 -2.90 -10.66 18.29
C ALA A 123 -1.89 -9.94 19.21
N SER A 124 -2.35 -9.13 20.15
CA SER A 124 -1.51 -8.47 21.16
C SER A 124 -1.00 -9.43 22.24
N TYR A 125 -1.82 -10.42 22.64
CA TYR A 125 -1.54 -11.34 23.74
C TYR A 125 -0.74 -12.58 23.33
N HIS A 126 -0.69 -12.89 22.03
CA HIS A 126 0.14 -13.99 21.56
C HIS A 126 1.63 -13.69 21.80
N ARG A 127 2.18 -14.24 22.89
CA ARG A 127 3.63 -14.46 23.03
C ARG A 127 4.02 -15.49 21.99
N PHE A 128 4.70 -15.05 20.94
CA PHE A 128 5.23 -15.95 19.92
C PHE A 128 6.36 -16.77 20.55
N HIS A 129 6.09 -18.04 20.82
CA HIS A 129 7.06 -18.98 21.35
C HIS A 129 7.93 -19.49 20.20
N SER A 130 8.88 -18.67 19.69
CA SER A 130 10.16 -19.08 19.06
C SER A 130 10.70 -18.05 18.06
N GLY A 131 11.92 -17.56 18.31
CA GLY A 131 13.04 -17.39 17.36
C GLY A 131 12.95 -16.44 16.15
N SER A 132 11.88 -16.50 15.35
CA SER A 132 11.77 -15.76 14.07
C SER A 132 10.54 -14.83 14.00
N SER A 133 9.53 -15.10 14.82
CA SER A 133 8.33 -14.27 14.91
C SER A 133 8.56 -13.02 15.78
N GLU A 134 9.56 -13.06 16.66
CA GLU A 134 10.03 -11.90 17.42
C GLU A 134 10.66 -10.84 16.52
N GLU A 135 11.27 -11.22 15.39
CA GLU A 135 11.80 -10.27 14.39
C GLU A 135 10.69 -9.62 13.55
N LEU A 136 9.70 -10.39 13.09
CA LEU A 136 8.55 -9.82 12.37
C LEU A 136 7.77 -8.86 13.27
N LEU A 137 7.58 -9.26 14.53
CA LEU A 137 6.97 -8.38 15.50
C LEU A 137 7.90 -7.31 16.01
N CYS A 138 9.22 -7.41 16.09
CA CYS A 138 10.09 -6.26 16.40
C CYS A 138 10.23 -5.31 15.20
N ALA A 139 10.11 -5.81 13.98
CA ALA A 139 10.04 -5.02 12.76
C ALA A 139 8.70 -4.29 12.63
N ILE A 140 7.61 -4.88 13.11
CA ILE A 140 6.29 -4.22 13.23
C ILE A 140 6.20 -3.42 14.53
N ARG A 141 6.72 -3.89 15.65
CA ARG A 141 6.75 -3.21 16.96
C ARG A 141 7.86 -2.16 16.91
N GLY A 142 7.55 -1.00 16.34
CA GLY A 142 8.09 0.23 16.91
C GLY A 142 7.87 0.21 18.43
N SER A 143 8.72 0.91 19.18
CA SER A 143 8.76 0.89 20.65
C SER A 143 7.41 1.16 21.35
N ASN A 144 6.41 1.70 20.62
CA ASN A 144 5.12 2.11 21.15
C ASN A 144 3.91 1.28 20.67
N LEU A 145 4.08 0.24 19.83
CA LEU A 145 2.93 -0.47 19.22
C LEU A 145 1.94 -1.03 20.25
N VAL A 146 2.41 -1.57 21.38
CA VAL A 146 1.53 -2.11 22.43
C VAL A 146 0.71 -0.99 23.07
N GLN A 147 1.31 0.17 23.29
CA GLN A 147 0.63 1.34 23.82
C GLN A 147 -0.41 1.86 22.81
N ASP A 148 0.00 2.08 21.55
CA ASP A 148 -0.88 2.54 20.48
C ASP A 148 -2.06 1.59 20.27
N LEU A 149 -1.80 0.27 20.33
CA LEU A 149 -2.84 -0.75 20.20
C LEU A 149 -3.81 -0.72 21.37
N ASN A 150 -3.33 -0.59 22.61
CA ASN A 150 -4.19 -0.51 23.79
C ASN A 150 -5.07 0.74 23.74
N GLU A 151 -4.51 1.88 23.34
CA GLU A 151 -5.25 3.13 23.19
C GLU A 151 -6.29 3.03 22.07
N PHE A 152 -5.88 2.50 20.90
CA PHE A 152 -6.76 2.21 19.78
C PHE A 152 -7.93 1.31 20.17
N LEU A 153 -7.66 0.21 20.88
CA LEU A 153 -8.68 -0.73 21.35
C LEU A 153 -9.64 -0.06 22.34
N GLY A 154 -9.11 0.70 23.33
CA GLY A 154 -9.92 1.39 24.31
C GLY A 154 -10.91 2.37 23.67
N ILE A 155 -10.41 3.21 22.76
CA ILE A 155 -11.22 4.24 22.10
C ILE A 155 -12.23 3.59 21.14
N ASN A 156 -11.82 2.61 20.33
CA ASN A 156 -12.74 1.98 19.38
C ASN A 156 -13.79 1.09 20.06
N LYS A 157 -13.48 0.45 21.20
CA LYS A 157 -14.48 -0.25 22.02
C LYS A 157 -15.52 0.74 22.57
N PHE A 158 -15.08 1.90 23.07
CA PHE A 158 -16.00 2.96 23.49
C PHE A 158 -16.89 3.44 22.34
N ARG A 159 -16.31 3.72 21.17
CA ARG A 159 -17.07 4.14 19.97
C ARG A 159 -18.07 3.09 19.51
N LEU A 160 -17.73 1.81 19.60
CA LEU A 160 -18.63 0.70 19.28
C LEU A 160 -19.86 0.69 20.20
N GLU A 161 -19.68 0.85 21.51
CA GLU A 161 -20.82 0.94 22.44
C GLU A 161 -21.66 2.19 22.19
N HIS A 162 -21.02 3.33 21.92
CA HIS A 162 -21.72 4.56 21.58
C HIS A 162 -22.52 4.42 20.27
N ALA A 163 -21.96 3.74 19.26
CA ALA A 163 -22.65 3.43 18.02
C ALA A 163 -23.91 2.58 18.26
N ARG A 164 -23.82 1.56 19.12
CA ARG A 164 -24.98 0.74 19.53
C ARG A 164 -26.04 1.59 20.21
N ALA A 165 -25.64 2.49 21.12
CA ALA A 165 -26.57 3.40 21.80
C ALA A 165 -27.30 4.35 20.83
N GLN A 166 -26.69 4.69 19.69
CA GLN A 166 -27.30 5.49 18.62
C GLN A 166 -28.10 4.66 17.60
N ASN A 167 -28.32 3.36 17.84
CA ASN A 167 -28.95 2.44 16.89
C ASN A 167 -28.24 2.39 15.52
N ALA A 168 -26.94 2.65 15.49
CA ALA A 168 -26.15 2.42 14.29
C ALA A 168 -26.06 0.90 14.05
N THR A 169 -25.89 0.54 12.78
CA THR A 169 -25.75 -0.86 12.35
C THR A 169 -24.36 -1.12 11.76
N HIS A 170 -23.70 -0.07 11.30
CA HIS A 170 -22.40 -0.13 10.65
C HIS A 170 -21.49 1.00 11.13
N MET A 171 -20.19 0.76 11.03
CA MET A 171 -19.16 1.71 11.39
C MET A 171 -17.94 1.51 10.48
N ALA A 172 -17.39 2.61 9.99
CA ALA A 172 -16.17 2.60 9.20
C ALA A 172 -14.94 2.54 10.12
N ILE A 173 -13.88 1.88 9.64
CA ILE A 173 -12.54 2.03 10.23
C ILE A 173 -12.05 3.41 9.82
N LEU A 174 -11.62 4.22 10.79
CA LEU A 174 -11.11 5.54 10.47
C LEU A 174 -9.80 5.43 9.67
N PRO A 175 -9.58 6.30 8.68
CA PRO A 175 -8.34 6.30 7.91
C PRO A 175 -7.10 6.53 8.76
N HIS A 176 -5.96 6.26 8.15
CA HIS A 176 -4.70 6.90 8.50
C HIS A 176 -4.51 8.15 7.63
N CYS A 177 -4.09 9.27 8.20
CA CYS A 177 -3.84 10.53 7.48
C CYS A 177 -2.45 11.03 7.80
N ASP A 178 -1.66 11.39 6.79
CA ASP A 178 -0.27 11.77 6.99
C ASP A 178 0.26 12.65 5.86
N SER A 179 1.41 13.26 6.07
CA SER A 179 2.08 14.12 5.07
C SER A 179 3.36 13.47 4.57
N ALA A 180 3.73 13.73 3.32
CA ALA A 180 4.97 13.23 2.75
C ALA A 180 5.51 14.20 1.71
N ARG A 181 6.84 14.26 1.57
CA ARG A 181 7.51 14.97 0.45
C ARG A 181 7.28 14.26 -0.89
N ASN A 182 6.99 12.96 -0.86
CA ASN A 182 6.57 12.19 -2.02
C ASN A 182 5.47 11.21 -1.59
N ILE A 183 4.22 11.59 -1.84
CA ILE A 183 3.05 10.80 -1.42
C ILE A 183 2.98 9.41 -2.09
N HIS A 184 3.55 9.26 -3.29
CA HIS A 184 3.55 8.00 -4.03
C HIS A 184 4.48 6.99 -3.38
N SER A 185 5.70 7.42 -3.05
CA SER A 185 6.68 6.61 -2.32
C SER A 185 6.14 6.23 -0.95
N ALA A 186 5.61 7.21 -0.19
CA ALA A 186 5.01 6.96 1.11
C ALA A 186 3.91 5.89 1.01
N CYS A 187 2.92 6.07 0.15
CA CYS A 187 1.85 5.08 -0.03
C CYS A 187 2.39 3.72 -0.46
N LYS A 188 3.41 3.64 -1.32
CA LYS A 188 4.04 2.37 -1.72
C LYS A 188 4.65 1.64 -0.51
N GLU A 189 5.22 2.34 0.45
CA GLU A 189 5.77 1.75 1.67
C GLU A 189 4.66 1.20 2.61
N HIS A 190 3.48 1.82 2.64
CA HIS A 190 2.30 1.25 3.33
C HIS A 190 1.88 -0.11 2.73
N TYR A 191 1.99 -0.29 1.41
CA TYR A 191 1.70 -1.59 0.78
C TYR A 191 2.70 -2.67 1.16
N LYS A 192 3.95 -2.28 1.39
CA LYS A 192 5.04 -3.14 1.86
C LYS A 192 5.01 -3.38 3.37
N PHE A 193 3.94 -2.98 4.06
CA PHE A 193 3.76 -3.14 5.51
C PHE A 193 4.81 -2.41 6.36
N LYS A 194 5.52 -1.42 5.81
CA LYS A 194 6.62 -0.78 6.54
C LYS A 194 6.15 0.23 7.58
N VAL A 195 5.01 0.90 7.38
CA VAL A 195 4.48 1.92 8.31
C VAL A 195 2.98 2.17 8.09
N PRO A 196 2.25 2.64 9.13
CA PRO A 196 2.53 2.42 10.54
C PRO A 196 2.18 0.99 10.96
N ALA A 197 2.91 0.49 11.95
CA ALA A 197 2.78 -0.84 12.52
C ALA A 197 1.35 -1.30 12.83
N LEU A 198 0.58 -0.43 13.48
CA LEU A 198 -0.79 -0.70 13.89
C LEU A 198 -1.71 -0.89 12.67
N LEU A 199 -1.51 -0.11 11.61
CA LEU A 199 -2.25 -0.25 10.36
C LEU A 199 -1.90 -1.56 9.64
N SER A 200 -0.62 -1.93 9.62
CA SER A 200 -0.15 -3.22 9.11
C SER A 200 -0.79 -4.39 9.86
N LEU A 201 -0.80 -4.33 11.20
CA LEU A 201 -1.45 -5.33 12.05
C LEU A 201 -2.95 -5.42 11.79
N ALA A 202 -3.64 -4.28 11.73
CA ALA A 202 -5.07 -4.21 11.42
C ALA A 202 -5.40 -4.86 10.07
N ARG A 203 -4.58 -4.59 9.05
CA ARG A 203 -4.74 -5.19 7.71
C ARG A 203 -4.56 -6.71 7.75
N CYS A 204 -3.59 -7.23 8.49
CA CYS A 204 -3.40 -8.67 8.68
C CYS A 204 -4.60 -9.32 9.37
N VAL A 205 -5.06 -8.73 10.48
CA VAL A 205 -6.21 -9.26 11.24
C VAL A 205 -7.49 -9.26 10.40
N LEU A 206 -7.78 -8.18 9.67
CA LEU A 206 -8.97 -8.11 8.80
C LEU A 206 -8.90 -9.11 7.65
N GLY A 207 -7.72 -9.28 7.05
CA GLY A 207 -7.51 -10.28 5.99
C GLY A 207 -7.72 -11.71 6.47
N ALA A 208 -7.34 -12.01 7.72
CA ALA A 208 -7.53 -13.33 8.33
C ALA A 208 -8.99 -13.57 8.76
N LEU A 209 -9.65 -12.58 9.36
CA LEU A 209 -11.02 -12.71 9.87
C LEU A 209 -12.07 -12.70 8.75
N PHE A 210 -11.83 -11.97 7.68
CA PHE A 210 -12.82 -11.70 6.63
C PHE A 210 -12.24 -11.91 5.22
N PRO A 211 -11.76 -13.11 4.88
CA PRO A 211 -11.09 -13.38 3.61
C PRO A 211 -11.98 -13.02 2.39
N ASP A 212 -13.28 -13.27 2.48
CA ASP A 212 -14.24 -13.02 1.40
C ASP A 212 -14.45 -11.53 1.08
N LYS A 213 -14.17 -10.64 2.04
CA LYS A 213 -14.35 -9.18 1.87
C LYS A 213 -13.21 -8.52 1.10
N GLN A 214 -12.09 -9.22 0.92
CA GLN A 214 -10.93 -8.76 0.15
C GLN A 214 -10.50 -7.33 0.55
N PHE A 215 -10.16 -7.15 1.83
CA PHE A 215 -9.73 -5.86 2.36
C PHE A 215 -8.56 -5.28 1.56
N ARG A 216 -8.63 -3.98 1.28
CA ARG A 216 -7.58 -3.22 0.60
C ARG A 216 -7.39 -1.85 1.23
N LEU A 217 -6.20 -1.31 1.00
CA LEU A 217 -5.90 0.08 1.33
C LEU A 217 -6.30 0.96 0.14
N PHE A 218 -7.17 1.92 0.38
CA PHE A 218 -7.54 2.94 -0.59
C PHE A 218 -6.75 4.21 -0.26
N ASN A 219 -5.94 4.68 -1.20
CA ASN A 219 -5.05 5.83 -0.98
C ASN A 219 -5.54 7.00 -1.82
N TYR A 220 -5.73 8.14 -1.17
CA TYR A 220 -6.19 9.37 -1.80
C TYR A 220 -5.26 10.51 -1.39
N CYS A 221 -4.90 11.36 -2.34
CA CYS A 221 -4.28 12.65 -2.01
C CYS A 221 -5.39 13.60 -1.57
N LEU A 222 -5.24 14.14 -0.36
CA LEU A 222 -6.16 15.12 0.21
C LEU A 222 -5.74 16.53 -0.18
N PHE A 223 -4.47 16.86 0.00
CA PHE A 223 -3.93 18.18 -0.33
C PHE A 223 -2.57 18.07 -1.01
N ARG A 224 -2.28 18.99 -1.93
CA ARG A 224 -0.92 19.27 -2.42
C ARG A 224 -0.30 20.39 -1.60
N ALA A 225 0.94 20.17 -1.17
CA ALA A 225 1.70 21.15 -0.41
C ALA A 225 2.61 21.94 -1.36
N PHE A 226 2.61 23.26 -1.23
CA PHE A 226 3.44 24.16 -2.03
C PHE A 226 4.57 24.79 -1.21
N THR A 227 4.52 24.58 0.11
CA THR A 227 5.49 25.05 1.10
C THR A 227 5.62 23.98 2.17
N ALA A 228 6.68 24.07 2.98
CA ALA A 228 6.82 23.23 4.16
C ALA A 228 5.69 23.48 5.18
N SER A 229 5.22 24.73 5.35
CA SER A 229 4.11 25.05 6.27
C SER A 229 2.82 24.31 5.90
N HIS A 230 2.56 24.11 4.61
CA HIS A 230 1.38 23.38 4.16
C HIS A 230 1.40 21.91 4.56
N LEU A 231 2.57 21.28 4.71
CA LEU A 231 2.64 19.89 5.15
C LEU A 231 2.12 19.77 6.59
N THR A 232 2.61 20.62 7.49
CA THR A 232 2.20 20.65 8.90
C THR A 232 0.74 21.07 9.07
N ILE A 233 0.35 22.17 8.42
CA ILE A 233 -1.03 22.69 8.47
C ILE A 233 -1.99 21.67 7.86
N GLY A 234 -1.66 21.15 6.69
CA GLY A 234 -2.48 20.19 5.97
C GLY A 234 -2.60 18.86 6.70
N GLN A 235 -1.55 18.38 7.36
CA GLN A 235 -1.64 17.17 8.19
C GLN A 235 -2.59 17.39 9.36
N SER A 236 -2.49 18.54 10.02
CA SER A 236 -3.37 18.91 11.14
C SER A 236 -4.84 18.96 10.69
N ILE A 237 -5.13 19.63 9.58
CA ILE A 237 -6.48 19.68 8.98
C ILE A 237 -6.95 18.28 8.59
N GLY A 238 -6.10 17.52 7.90
CA GLY A 238 -6.41 16.17 7.43
C GLY A 238 -6.74 15.22 8.57
N LEU A 239 -5.99 15.25 9.67
CA LEU A 239 -6.23 14.45 10.87
C LEU A 239 -7.61 14.73 11.47
N GLN A 240 -8.04 16.00 11.49
CA GLN A 240 -9.36 16.39 12.02
C GLN A 240 -10.49 15.98 11.07
N LEU A 241 -10.38 16.31 9.79
CA LEU A 241 -11.38 16.00 8.76
C LEU A 241 -11.74 14.51 8.71
N THR A 242 -10.74 13.67 8.98
CA THR A 242 -10.82 12.24 8.76
C THR A 242 -10.99 11.45 10.06
N GLY A 243 -10.87 12.11 11.21
CA GLY A 243 -10.79 11.46 12.51
C GLY A 243 -9.57 10.54 12.65
N SER A 244 -8.52 10.71 11.84
CA SER A 244 -7.35 9.82 11.84
C SER A 244 -6.51 9.89 13.12
N ASN A 245 -6.71 10.93 13.93
CA ASN A 245 -6.02 11.12 15.19
C ASN A 245 -6.39 10.02 16.22
N GLY A 246 -5.41 9.60 17.04
CA GLY A 246 -5.59 8.61 18.09
C GLY A 246 -6.78 8.89 19.02
N ARG A 247 -7.08 10.16 19.35
CA ARG A 247 -8.22 10.57 20.20
C ARG A 247 -9.58 10.18 19.62
N TYR A 248 -9.69 10.08 18.29
CA TYR A 248 -10.90 9.63 17.60
C TYR A 248 -10.89 8.12 17.32
N GLY A 249 -9.82 7.42 17.69
CA GLY A 249 -9.64 5.99 17.41
C GLY A 249 -9.10 5.72 15.99
N GLY A 250 -8.44 6.70 15.37
CA GLY A 250 -7.69 6.51 14.12
C GLY A 250 -6.30 5.90 14.35
N PHE A 251 -5.48 5.85 13.32
CA PHE A 251 -4.17 5.18 13.35
C PHE A 251 -2.98 6.09 13.71
N ASN A 252 -3.20 7.40 13.87
CA ASN A 252 -2.14 8.37 14.13
C ASN A 252 -2.04 8.72 15.63
N PHE A 253 -1.27 7.94 16.39
CA PHE A 253 -1.02 8.15 17.83
C PHE A 253 0.20 9.03 18.12
N THR A 254 1.24 8.94 17.28
CA THR A 254 2.49 9.72 17.43
C THR A 254 2.34 11.20 17.08
N ALA A 255 1.24 11.60 16.44
CA ALA A 255 0.97 13.01 16.12
C ALA A 255 0.52 13.86 17.33
N HIS A 256 0.41 13.28 18.53
CA HIS A 256 0.05 14.00 19.76
C HIS A 256 1.21 14.65 20.49
N GLU A 257 2.44 14.26 20.19
CA GLU A 257 3.62 14.94 20.71
C GLU A 257 3.98 16.08 19.76
N ASP A 258 3.20 17.16 19.84
CA ASP A 258 3.47 18.47 19.25
C ASP A 258 3.66 18.47 17.72
N PRO A 259 2.61 18.74 16.91
CA PRO A 259 2.70 18.79 15.45
C PRO A 259 3.66 19.87 14.91
N GLY A 260 4.37 20.63 15.77
CA GLY A 260 5.22 21.75 15.38
C GLY A 260 6.68 21.76 15.87
N ALA A 261 7.18 20.87 16.75
CA ALA A 261 8.41 21.21 17.48
C ALA A 261 9.64 20.28 17.38
N ALA A 262 9.52 18.95 17.37
CA ALA A 262 10.68 18.11 17.69
C ALA A 262 11.26 17.30 16.52
N GLU A 263 10.44 16.56 15.78
CA GLU A 263 10.97 15.58 14.79
C GLU A 263 10.94 16.11 13.37
N THR A 264 9.90 16.83 12.97
CA THR A 264 9.89 17.49 11.65
C THR A 264 10.98 18.54 11.56
N GLU A 265 11.22 19.32 12.61
CA GLU A 265 12.29 20.32 12.60
C GLU A 265 13.69 19.68 12.64
N ALA A 266 13.89 18.59 13.38
CA ALA A 266 15.19 17.90 13.44
C ALA A 266 15.50 17.06 12.19
N GLU A 267 14.50 16.51 11.52
CA GLU A 267 14.64 15.75 10.28
C GLU A 267 14.68 16.68 9.04
N ILE A 268 13.95 17.80 9.06
CA ILE A 268 14.12 18.93 8.12
C ILE A 268 15.50 19.58 8.28
N LYS A 269 16.06 19.67 9.50
CA LYS A 269 17.42 20.20 9.74
C LYS A 269 18.55 19.20 9.42
N ARG A 270 18.28 17.89 9.32
CA ARG A 270 19.31 16.85 9.07
C ARG A 270 19.50 16.49 7.61
N GLU A 271 18.49 16.69 6.78
CA GLU A 271 18.59 16.58 5.33
C GLU A 271 18.79 17.97 4.72
N PRO A 272 19.50 18.11 3.57
CA PRO A 272 19.75 19.43 2.99
C PRO A 272 18.43 20.18 2.83
N GLU A 273 18.37 21.38 3.41
CA GLU A 273 17.24 22.30 3.26
C GLU A 273 16.92 22.40 1.77
N ILE A 274 15.76 21.87 1.37
CA ILE A 274 15.22 22.13 0.04
C ILE A 274 15.08 23.65 -0.02
N THR A 275 15.93 24.27 -0.82
CA THR A 275 16.05 25.71 -0.91
C THR A 275 14.72 26.30 -1.37
N GLU A 276 14.40 27.54 -0.98
CA GLU A 276 13.20 28.23 -1.43
C GLU A 276 13.09 28.26 -2.97
N SER A 277 14.23 28.23 -3.67
CA SER A 277 14.33 28.07 -5.13
C SER A 277 13.82 26.72 -5.65
N GLU A 278 14.05 25.61 -4.95
CA GLU A 278 13.56 24.29 -5.36
C GLU A 278 12.04 24.19 -5.18
N TRP A 279 11.48 24.78 -4.12
CA TRP A 279 10.03 24.96 -3.95
C TRP A 279 9.41 25.88 -5.01
N MET A 280 10.12 26.92 -5.46
CA MET A 280 9.65 27.86 -6.49
C MET A 280 9.52 27.21 -7.88
N THR A 281 10.32 26.18 -8.20
CA THR A 281 10.21 25.41 -9.45
C THR A 281 8.85 24.70 -9.59
N VAL A 282 8.20 24.38 -8.47
CA VAL A 282 6.84 23.80 -8.42
C VAL A 282 5.78 24.87 -8.68
N ARG A 283 5.97 26.11 -8.18
CA ARG A 283 5.02 27.23 -8.34
C ARG A 283 4.83 27.68 -9.80
N ASP A 284 5.90 27.75 -10.58
CA ASP A 284 5.82 28.22 -11.98
C ASP A 284 5.09 27.24 -12.91
N ARG A 285 5.04 25.94 -12.56
CA ARG A 285 4.24 24.95 -13.31
C ARG A 285 2.77 24.95 -12.88
N ASP A 286 2.47 25.21 -11.62
CA ASP A 286 1.09 25.15 -11.09
C ASP A 286 0.25 26.41 -11.33
N ILE A 287 0.87 27.57 -11.59
CA ILE A 287 0.15 28.75 -12.08
C ILE A 287 -0.51 28.45 -13.43
N THR A 288 0.09 27.59 -14.26
CA THR A 288 -0.54 27.12 -15.52
C THR A 288 -1.67 26.10 -15.32
N LEU A 289 -1.83 25.54 -14.11
CA LEU A 289 -2.96 24.68 -13.74
C LEU A 289 -4.17 25.50 -13.28
N LEU A 290 -3.94 26.66 -12.65
CA LEU A 290 -5.01 27.61 -12.29
C LEU A 290 -5.63 28.29 -13.53
N ASP A 291 -4.82 28.63 -14.54
CA ASP A 291 -5.30 29.19 -15.82
C ASP A 291 -6.08 28.18 -16.69
N LYS A 292 -6.10 26.90 -16.32
CA LYS A 292 -6.79 25.81 -17.05
C LYS A 292 -8.15 25.43 -16.48
N PHE A 293 -8.63 26.12 -15.44
CA PHE A 293 -9.98 25.93 -14.91
C PHE A 293 -11.03 26.66 -15.78
N ASP A 294 -11.21 26.09 -16.97
CA ASP A 294 -12.39 26.12 -17.86
C ASP A 294 -12.64 27.37 -18.72
N PRO A 295 -12.82 27.17 -20.04
CA PRO A 295 -14.17 26.82 -20.50
C PRO A 295 -14.18 25.73 -21.58
N LEU A 296 -14.99 24.69 -21.34
CA LEU A 296 -15.47 23.61 -22.21
C LEU A 296 -14.70 22.29 -22.06
N LEU A 297 -15.27 21.16 -21.63
CA LEU A 297 -16.55 20.60 -22.09
C LEU A 297 -16.72 20.51 -23.63
N ALA A 298 -15.76 20.94 -24.45
CA ALA A 298 -16.02 21.11 -25.89
C ALA A 298 -15.50 20.00 -26.79
N GLU A 299 -14.47 19.24 -26.40
CA GLU A 299 -13.82 18.43 -27.42
C GLU A 299 -13.29 17.09 -26.92
N SER A 300 -14.16 16.09 -27.01
CA SER A 300 -13.79 14.75 -27.51
C SER A 300 -12.90 13.88 -26.60
N CYS A 301 -13.39 12.85 -25.92
CA CYS A 301 -14.19 11.73 -26.46
C CYS A 301 -13.84 11.23 -27.89
N ARG A 302 -12.67 11.54 -28.45
CA ARG A 302 -12.17 10.91 -29.70
C ARG A 302 -10.69 10.60 -29.49
N HIS A 303 -10.27 9.46 -28.95
CA HIS A 303 -10.27 8.17 -29.64
C HIS A 303 -10.09 7.00 -28.64
N ARG A 304 -10.91 5.95 -28.79
CA ARG A 304 -10.81 4.66 -28.07
C ARG A 304 -9.75 3.74 -28.69
N ARG A 305 -9.21 2.86 -27.83
CA ARG A 305 -8.30 1.70 -28.05
C ARG A 305 -6.80 2.00 -28.07
N PHE A 306 -6.17 1.97 -26.88
CA PHE A 306 -4.77 1.46 -26.74
C PHE A 306 -4.35 1.09 -25.30
N GLY A 307 -5.23 1.13 -24.29
CA GLY A 307 -4.83 0.94 -22.88
C GLY A 307 -4.74 -0.51 -22.38
N VAL A 308 -5.50 -1.44 -22.98
CA VAL A 308 -5.55 -2.84 -22.48
C VAL A 308 -4.39 -3.70 -23.01
N LEU A 309 -3.77 -3.32 -24.13
CA LEU A 309 -2.61 -4.04 -24.69
C LEU A 309 -1.27 -3.67 -24.03
N MET A 310 -1.17 -2.51 -23.36
CA MET A 310 0.06 -2.13 -22.64
C MET A 310 0.17 -2.76 -21.25
N GLN A 311 -0.94 -3.19 -20.63
CA GLN A 311 -0.89 -3.89 -19.33
C GLN A 311 -0.48 -5.35 -19.48
N LEU A 312 -0.77 -5.99 -20.62
CA LEU A 312 -0.23 -7.31 -20.97
C LEU A 312 1.26 -7.24 -21.36
N ARG A 313 1.70 -6.17 -22.03
CA ARG A 313 3.12 -6.03 -22.44
C ARG A 313 4.08 -5.85 -21.26
N VAL A 314 3.66 -5.14 -20.21
CA VAL A 314 4.48 -4.94 -18.99
C VAL A 314 4.50 -6.19 -18.11
N ALA A 315 3.42 -6.96 -18.06
CA ALA A 315 3.40 -8.24 -17.34
C ALA A 315 4.23 -9.32 -18.07
N VAL A 316 4.22 -9.31 -19.40
CA VAL A 316 5.06 -10.20 -20.23
C VAL A 316 6.54 -9.79 -20.16
N GLN A 317 6.88 -8.50 -20.21
CA GLN A 317 8.28 -8.05 -20.08
C GLN A 317 8.88 -8.33 -18.70
N ALA A 318 8.13 -8.15 -17.60
CA ALA A 318 8.62 -8.48 -16.26
C ALA A 318 8.76 -9.99 -16.03
N PHE A 319 8.02 -10.81 -16.79
CA PHE A 319 8.15 -12.26 -16.76
C PHE A 319 9.32 -12.73 -17.65
N ASP A 320 9.50 -12.10 -18.82
CA ASP A 320 10.63 -12.35 -19.74
C ASP A 320 11.98 -11.97 -19.10
N GLU A 321 12.07 -10.84 -18.39
CA GLU A 321 13.32 -10.42 -17.72
C GLU A 321 13.73 -11.40 -16.61
N LYS A 322 12.76 -11.88 -15.83
CA LYS A 322 13.01 -12.88 -14.79
C LYS A 322 13.39 -14.23 -15.39
N LEU A 323 12.73 -14.63 -16.48
CA LEU A 323 13.02 -15.87 -17.19
C LEU A 323 14.40 -15.84 -17.86
N GLU A 324 14.79 -14.71 -18.43
CA GLU A 324 16.11 -14.52 -19.04
C GLU A 324 17.23 -14.58 -17.99
N ASP A 325 17.00 -14.04 -16.78
CA ASP A 325 17.91 -14.17 -15.64
C ASP A 325 17.99 -15.61 -15.14
N ASP A 326 16.86 -16.32 -15.01
CA ASP A 326 16.84 -17.72 -14.59
C ASP A 326 17.54 -18.63 -15.62
N ILE A 327 17.38 -18.37 -16.92
CA ILE A 327 18.10 -19.08 -18.00
C ILE A 327 19.60 -18.79 -17.93
N LYS A 328 20.02 -17.53 -17.76
CA LYS A 328 21.44 -17.17 -17.62
C LYS A 328 22.09 -17.84 -16.41
N GLN A 329 21.40 -17.91 -15.27
CA GLN A 329 21.89 -18.60 -14.08
C GLN A 329 22.05 -20.11 -14.33
N LEU A 330 21.11 -20.74 -15.03
CA LEU A 330 21.19 -22.16 -15.37
C LEU A 330 22.29 -22.45 -16.41
N GLU A 331 22.49 -21.58 -17.41
CA GLU A 331 23.60 -21.69 -18.37
C GLU A 331 24.96 -21.51 -17.69
N LEU A 332 25.06 -20.57 -16.74
CA LEU A 332 26.27 -20.38 -15.93
C LEU A 332 26.59 -21.63 -15.10
N ALA A 333 25.59 -22.20 -14.42
CA ALA A 333 25.74 -23.44 -13.66
C ALA A 333 26.15 -24.62 -14.56
N ARG A 334 25.62 -24.69 -15.78
CA ARG A 334 25.99 -25.72 -16.78
C ARG A 334 27.44 -25.56 -17.25
N LEU A 335 27.89 -24.33 -17.50
CA LEU A 335 29.27 -24.01 -17.86
C LEU A 335 30.26 -24.36 -16.73
N GLU A 336 29.94 -24.01 -15.49
CA GLU A 336 30.74 -24.38 -14.32
C GLU A 336 30.82 -25.91 -14.15
N HIS A 337 29.69 -26.61 -14.34
CA HIS A 337 29.67 -28.07 -14.31
C HIS A 337 30.56 -28.67 -15.41
N HIS A 338 30.51 -28.12 -16.63
CA HIS A 338 31.32 -28.61 -17.75
C HIS A 338 32.82 -28.35 -17.53
N GLN A 339 33.19 -27.20 -16.95
CA GLN A 339 34.56 -26.90 -16.54
C GLN A 339 35.06 -27.85 -15.44
N LYS A 340 34.24 -28.15 -14.42
CA LYS A 340 34.56 -29.13 -13.37
C LYS A 340 34.75 -30.53 -13.96
N SER A 341 33.85 -30.97 -14.85
CA SER A 341 33.96 -32.25 -15.55
C SER A 341 35.23 -32.32 -16.41
N TYR A 342 35.57 -31.26 -17.13
CA TYR A 342 36.79 -31.19 -17.94
C TYR A 342 38.05 -31.24 -17.07
N ALA A 343 38.08 -30.54 -15.93
CA ALA A 343 39.20 -30.58 -14.99
C ALA A 343 39.43 -31.99 -14.41
N VAL A 344 38.36 -32.73 -14.11
CA VAL A 344 38.40 -34.13 -13.66
C VAL A 344 38.94 -35.04 -14.76
N HIS A 345 38.47 -34.89 -16.00
CA HIS A 345 38.99 -35.67 -17.13
C HIS A 345 40.44 -35.35 -17.49
N HIS A 346 40.87 -34.09 -17.32
CA HIS A 346 42.23 -33.66 -17.58
C HIS A 346 43.22 -34.11 -16.48
N THR A 347 42.79 -34.18 -15.21
CA THR A 347 43.59 -34.74 -14.12
C THR A 347 43.73 -36.27 -14.22
N ALA A 348 42.71 -36.96 -14.74
CA ALA A 348 42.77 -38.39 -15.01
C ALA A 348 43.80 -38.76 -16.10
N ASN A 349 44.01 -37.90 -17.10
CA ASN A 349 44.95 -38.16 -18.20
C ASN A 349 46.43 -37.93 -17.85
N TYR A 350 46.74 -37.22 -16.75
CA TYR A 350 48.12 -36.86 -16.37
C TYR A 350 48.74 -37.71 -15.25
N ARG A 351 47.99 -38.62 -14.63
CA ARG A 351 48.54 -39.58 -13.65
C ARG A 351 48.84 -40.93 -14.28
N GLN A 352 49.94 -40.99 -15.03
CA GLN A 352 50.60 -42.27 -15.31
C GLN A 352 51.48 -42.65 -14.12
N GLN A 353 50.91 -43.34 -13.12
CA GLN A 353 51.52 -44.42 -12.33
C GLN A 353 50.57 -44.80 -11.17
N PRO A 354 49.94 -45.99 -11.20
CA PRO A 354 49.03 -46.44 -10.14
C PRO A 354 49.76 -47.32 -9.12
N GLU A 355 49.54 -47.09 -7.82
CA GLU A 355 49.93 -48.08 -6.79
C GLU A 355 48.75 -48.76 -6.07
N THR A 356 47.49 -48.38 -6.28
CA THR A 356 46.36 -49.27 -5.92
C THR A 356 45.12 -48.98 -6.80
N LEU A 357 44.88 -49.89 -7.75
CA LEU A 357 43.86 -49.76 -8.80
C LEU A 357 42.41 -49.70 -8.27
N ASP A 358 42.11 -50.28 -7.11
CA ASP A 358 40.73 -50.50 -6.68
C ASP A 358 40.07 -49.29 -5.99
N GLN A 359 40.82 -48.47 -5.25
CA GLN A 359 40.24 -47.30 -4.57
C GLN A 359 40.06 -46.10 -5.52
N GLU A 360 40.98 -45.92 -6.47
CA GLU A 360 40.85 -44.89 -7.50
C GLU A 360 39.72 -45.21 -8.49
N MET A 361 39.50 -46.49 -8.83
CA MET A 361 38.39 -46.88 -9.69
C MET A 361 37.05 -46.56 -9.03
N ILE A 362 36.88 -46.84 -7.73
CA ILE A 362 35.65 -46.55 -6.98
C ILE A 362 35.42 -45.03 -6.85
N ALA A 363 36.46 -44.26 -6.52
CA ALA A 363 36.36 -42.81 -6.43
C ALA A 363 36.03 -42.17 -7.79
N HIS A 364 36.64 -42.67 -8.88
CA HIS A 364 36.37 -42.22 -10.24
C HIS A 364 34.95 -42.61 -10.69
N GLN A 365 34.44 -43.78 -10.32
CA GLN A 365 33.07 -44.19 -10.62
C GLN A 365 32.05 -43.36 -9.84
N ALA A 366 32.32 -43.07 -8.56
CA ALA A 366 31.47 -42.23 -7.72
C ALA A 366 31.43 -40.77 -8.20
N LEU A 367 32.57 -40.19 -8.60
CA LEU A 367 32.63 -38.83 -9.13
C LEU A 367 31.95 -38.72 -10.50
N LYS A 368 32.09 -39.75 -11.35
CA LYS A 368 31.41 -39.83 -12.65
C LYS A 368 29.89 -39.93 -12.47
N LEU A 369 29.42 -40.70 -11.49
CA LEU A 369 28.00 -40.81 -11.14
C LEU A 369 27.42 -39.50 -10.58
N LEU A 370 28.16 -38.81 -9.69
CA LEU A 370 27.72 -37.52 -9.13
C LEU A 370 27.59 -36.43 -10.21
N THR A 371 28.55 -36.36 -11.14
CA THR A 371 28.52 -35.40 -12.25
C THR A 371 27.45 -35.75 -13.31
N THR A 372 27.10 -37.03 -13.48
CA THR A 372 25.96 -37.39 -14.34
C THR A 372 24.64 -37.08 -13.66
N GLU A 373 24.49 -37.34 -12.37
CA GLU A 373 23.24 -37.10 -11.63
C GLU A 373 22.92 -35.60 -11.48
N GLU A 374 23.93 -34.76 -11.24
CA GLU A 374 23.77 -33.29 -11.23
C GLU A 374 23.46 -32.74 -12.62
N GLY A 375 24.14 -33.23 -13.67
CA GLY A 375 23.83 -32.90 -15.06
C GLY A 375 22.39 -33.25 -15.45
N GLU A 376 21.94 -34.47 -15.13
CA GLU A 376 20.57 -34.92 -15.38
C GLU A 376 19.51 -34.14 -14.58
N LYS A 377 19.86 -33.58 -13.41
CA LYS A 377 18.96 -32.70 -12.65
C LYS A 377 18.81 -31.34 -13.32
N ILE A 378 19.91 -30.78 -13.83
CA ILE A 378 19.90 -29.51 -14.57
C ILE A 378 19.15 -29.66 -15.90
N ASP A 379 19.42 -30.74 -16.66
CA ASP A 379 18.73 -31.00 -17.93
C ASP A 379 17.23 -31.25 -17.72
N ARG A 380 16.83 -31.99 -16.67
CA ARG A 380 15.41 -32.13 -16.30
C ARG A 380 14.75 -30.82 -15.88
N ALA A 381 15.47 -29.93 -15.20
CA ALA A 381 14.95 -28.61 -14.84
C ALA A 381 14.71 -27.75 -16.09
N LEU A 382 15.63 -27.79 -17.06
CA LEU A 382 15.50 -27.11 -18.35
C LEU A 382 14.36 -27.70 -19.20
N ASP A 383 14.18 -29.02 -19.23
CA ASP A 383 13.08 -29.67 -19.95
C ASP A 383 11.71 -29.41 -19.29
N ASN A 384 11.65 -29.34 -17.96
CA ASN A 384 10.46 -28.96 -17.21
C ASN A 384 10.07 -27.49 -17.46
N LEU A 385 11.05 -26.58 -17.52
CA LEU A 385 10.83 -25.20 -17.94
C LEU A 385 10.31 -25.18 -19.39
N SER A 386 11.00 -25.83 -20.33
CA SER A 386 10.62 -25.89 -21.74
C SER A 386 9.21 -26.44 -21.98
N SER A 387 8.80 -27.48 -21.25
CA SER A 387 7.45 -28.07 -21.35
C SER A 387 6.34 -27.20 -20.74
N GLN A 388 6.62 -26.44 -19.68
CA GLN A 388 5.70 -25.43 -19.14
C GLN A 388 5.43 -24.28 -20.12
N PHE A 389 6.34 -24.04 -21.08
CA PHE A 389 6.24 -22.99 -22.10
C PHE A 389 5.69 -23.47 -23.45
N THR A 390 5.15 -24.69 -23.52
CA THR A 390 4.28 -25.07 -24.63
C THR A 390 2.92 -24.37 -24.51
N GLU A 391 2.22 -24.13 -25.62
CA GLU A 391 0.88 -23.52 -25.63
C GLU A 391 -0.08 -24.24 -24.66
N ALA A 392 0.03 -25.57 -24.59
CA ALA A 392 -0.69 -26.42 -23.64
C ALA A 392 -0.28 -26.24 -22.16
N GLY A 393 1.00 -25.96 -21.89
CA GLY A 393 1.52 -25.68 -20.54
C GLY A 393 1.03 -24.35 -19.99
N CYS A 394 1.03 -23.31 -20.84
CA CYS A 394 0.46 -22.00 -20.50
C CYS A 394 -1.05 -22.06 -20.23
N GLU A 395 -1.81 -22.82 -21.02
CA GLU A 395 -3.24 -23.05 -20.78
C GLU A 395 -3.50 -23.81 -19.48
N ALA A 396 -2.69 -24.82 -19.15
CA ALA A 396 -2.84 -25.61 -17.93
C ALA A 396 -2.58 -24.79 -16.65
N GLU A 397 -1.54 -23.95 -16.64
CA GLU A 397 -1.23 -23.12 -15.46
C GLU A 397 -2.27 -21.99 -15.28
N MET A 398 -2.78 -21.43 -16.38
CA MET A 398 -3.92 -20.52 -16.36
C MET A 398 -5.19 -21.17 -15.78
N GLN A 399 -5.48 -22.43 -16.13
CA GLN A 399 -6.62 -23.17 -15.56
C GLN A 399 -6.41 -23.48 -14.07
N ARG A 400 -5.17 -23.78 -13.65
CA ARG A 400 -4.80 -24.03 -12.26
C ARG A 400 -4.95 -22.78 -11.39
N LEU A 401 -4.46 -21.63 -11.86
CA LEU A 401 -4.53 -20.35 -11.15
C LEU A 401 -5.95 -19.78 -11.06
N THR A 402 -6.84 -20.15 -11.99
CA THR A 402 -8.23 -19.70 -12.01
C THR A 402 -9.21 -20.68 -11.36
N GLY A 403 -8.73 -21.78 -10.78
CA GLY A 403 -9.56 -22.74 -10.05
C GLY A 403 -10.65 -23.41 -10.90
N GLY A 404 -10.46 -23.51 -12.22
CA GLY A 404 -11.45 -24.08 -13.13
C GLY A 404 -12.73 -23.25 -13.30
N LEU A 405 -12.74 -21.96 -12.96
CA LEU A 405 -13.93 -21.09 -13.04
C LEU A 405 -14.41 -20.76 -14.47
N PHE A 406 -13.74 -21.27 -15.50
CA PHE A 406 -14.19 -21.17 -16.89
C PHE A 406 -14.25 -22.57 -17.52
N PRO A 407 -15.42 -23.24 -17.54
CA PRO A 407 -15.59 -24.42 -18.37
C PRO A 407 -15.49 -23.99 -19.84
N GLY A 408 -14.67 -24.73 -20.59
CA GLY A 408 -14.20 -24.36 -21.93
C GLY A 408 -15.29 -23.93 -22.91
N ARG A 409 -14.96 -22.91 -23.71
CA ARG A 409 -15.67 -22.68 -24.97
C ARG A 409 -15.28 -23.78 -25.97
N PRO A 410 -16.22 -24.32 -26.76
CA PRO A 410 -15.87 -25.17 -27.88
C PRO A 410 -15.15 -24.33 -28.94
N SER A 411 -14.15 -24.94 -29.57
CA SER A 411 -13.38 -24.42 -30.69
C SER A 411 -14.27 -24.06 -31.88
N LEU A 412 -13.97 -22.92 -32.49
CA LEU A 412 -14.21 -22.64 -33.92
C LEU A 412 -12.87 -22.37 -34.57
#